data_AF-A0A1F4JTT0-F1
#
_entry.id   AF-A0A1F4JTT0-F1
#
_cell.length_a   1.000
_cell.length_b   1.000
_cell.length_c   1.000
_cell.angle_alpha   90.00
_cell.angle_beta   90.00
_cell.angle_gamma   90.00
#
_symmetry.space_group_name_H-M   'P 1'
#
loop_
_entity.id
_entity.type
_entity.pdbx_description
1 polymer ?
#
loop_
_entity_poly.entity_id
_entity_poly.type
_entity_poly.pdbx_seq_one_letter_code
_entity_poly.pdbx_strand_id
1 'polypeptide(L)' 'MLLMALVYQLCGTLLFIIAVIQFVIALVNDVPNARLVSFGRGLALYIRQIANYLVFATDEIPFPFSDWPAAE' A
#
# COMPACT_ATOMS: atom_id res chain seq x y z
N MET A 1 -10.06 9.68 -11.13
CA MET A 1 -10.60 8.31 -10.96
C MET A 1 -9.82 7.24 -11.75
N LEU A 2 -9.82 7.21 -13.09
CA LEU A 2 -9.19 6.11 -13.87
C LEU A 2 -7.70 5.89 -13.58
N LEU A 3 -6.90 6.96 -13.52
CA LEU A 3 -5.49 6.88 -13.12
C LEU A 3 -5.35 6.24 -11.73
N MET A 4 -6.16 6.68 -10.77
CA MET A 4 -6.14 6.16 -9.41
C MET A 4 -6.59 4.69 -9.35
N ALA A 5 -7.50 4.25 -10.22
CA ALA A 5 -7.90 2.84 -10.32
C ALA A 5 -6.75 1.96 -10.83
N LEU A 6 -5.98 2.45 -11.81
CA LEU A 6 -4.77 1.76 -12.28
C LEU A 6 -3.71 1.68 -11.17
N VAL A 7 -3.49 2.79 -10.46
CA VAL A 7 -2.55 2.84 -9.33
C VAL A 7 -3.00 1.91 -8.20
N TYR A 8 -4.29 1.85 -7.89
CA TYR A 8 -4.86 0.91 -6.91
C TYR A 8 -4.50 -0.54 -7.26
N GLN A 9 -4.70 -0.93 -8.53
CA GLN A 9 -4.38 -2.28 -8.98
C GLN A 9 -2.87 -2.56 -8.89
N LEU A 10 -2.03 -1.59 -9.24
CA LEU A 10 -0.57 -1.72 -9.14
C LEU A 10 -0.14 -1.87 -7.68
N CYS A 11 -0.67 -1.05 -6.77
CA CYS A 11 -0.39 -1.12 -5.34
C CYS A 11 -0.87 -2.44 -4.71
N GLY A 12 -2.05 -2.94 -5.09
CA GLY A 12 -2.54 -4.25 -4.64
C GLY A 12 -1.65 -5.40 -5.11
N THR A 13 -1.19 -5.33 -6.37
CA THR A 13 -0.21 -6.31 -6.90
C THR A 13 1.11 -6.26 -6.14
N LEU A 14 1.62 -5.05 -5.86
CA LEU A 14 2.83 -4.86 -5.08
C LEU A 14 2.69 -5.38 -3.64
N LEU A 15 1.54 -5.12 -3.00
CA LEU A 15 1.24 -5.63 -1.67
C LEU A 15 1.24 -7.16 -1.63
N PHE A 16 0.66 -7.81 -2.64
CA PHE A 16 0.69 -9.26 -2.76
C PHE A 16 2.14 -9.80 -2.87
N ILE A 17 2.98 -9.18 -3.70
CA ILE A 17 4.40 -9.55 -3.82
C ILE A 17 5.11 -9.41 -2.47
N ILE A 18 4.90 -8.30 -1.76
CA ILE A 18 5.49 -8.08 -0.43
C ILE A 18 5.02 -9.12 0.57
N ALA A 19 3.73 -9.49 0.55
CA ALA A 19 3.18 -10.50 1.44
C ALA A 19 3.83 -11.87 1.18
N VAL A 20 4.03 -12.26 -0.08
CA VAL A 20 4.73 -13.51 -0.45
C VAL A 20 6.18 -13.49 0.04
N ILE A 21 6.90 -12.38 -0.18
CA ILE A 21 8.29 -12.25 0.28
C ILE A 21 8.36 -12.32 1.82
N GLN A 22 7.46 -11.62 2.53
CA GLN A 22 7.40 -11.64 3.98
C GLN A 22 7.11 -13.05 4.50
N PHE A 23 6.21 -13.78 3.86
CA PHE A 23 5.90 -15.16 4.21
C PHE A 23 7.13 -16.06 4.08
N VAL A 24 7.87 -15.98 2.97
CA VAL A 24 9.11 -16.75 2.76
C VAL A 24 10.17 -16.39 3.82
N ILE A 25 10.35 -15.11 4.13
CA ILE A 25 11.31 -14.68 5.16
C ILE A 25 10.93 -15.22 6.53
N ALA A 26 9.65 -15.14 6.90
CA ALA A 26 9.15 -15.63 8.18
C ALA A 26 9.34 -17.15 8.34
N LEU A 27 9.20 -17.92 7.26
CA LEU A 27 9.46 -19.37 7.28
C LEU A 27 10.93 -19.71 7.54
N VAL A 28 11.87 -18.84 7.16
CA VAL A 28 13.32 -19.10 7.30
C VAL A 28 13.90 -18.51 8.58
N ASN A 29 13.40 -17.36 9.04
CA ASN A 29 14.01 -16.58 10.11
C ASN A 29 13.16 -16.51 11.40
N ASP A 30 12.00 -17.17 11.45
CA ASP A 30 10.97 -17.11 12.52
C ASP A 30 10.41 -15.71 12.83
N VAL A 31 10.92 -14.66 12.18
CA VAL A 31 10.46 -13.28 12.31
C VAL A 31 10.29 -12.63 10.93
N PRO A 32 9.29 -11.73 10.77
CA PRO A 32 9.13 -10.96 9.55
C PRO A 32 10.24 -9.92 9.39
N ASN A 33 10.48 -9.48 8.15
CA ASN A 33 11.43 -8.41 7.88
C ASN A 33 10.84 -7.05 8.29
N ALA A 34 11.45 -6.39 9.28
CA ALA A 34 10.97 -5.12 9.83
C ALA A 34 10.86 -3.99 8.78
N ARG A 35 11.77 -3.93 7.79
CA ARG A 35 11.73 -2.91 6.73
C ARG A 35 10.57 -3.13 5.76
N LEU A 36 10.28 -4.39 5.43
CA LEU A 36 9.12 -4.72 4.61
C LEU A 36 7.81 -4.48 5.37
N VAL A 37 7.79 -4.67 6.69
CA VAL A 37 6.63 -4.31 7.53
C VAL A 37 6.38 -2.80 7.48
N SER A 38 7.41 -1.98 7.71
CA SER A 38 7.25 -0.52 7.70
C SER A 38 6.80 0.00 6.34
N PHE A 39 7.40 -0.49 5.25
CA PHE A 39 6.96 -0.15 3.89
C PHE A 39 5.51 -0.61 3.62
N GLY A 40 5.17 -1.84 4.01
CA GLY A 40 3.83 -2.41 3.83
C GLY A 40 2.74 -1.60 4.54
N ARG A 41 3.03 -1.02 5.71
CA ARG A 41 2.09 -0.11 6.41
C ARG A 41 1.82 1.15 5.62
N GLY A 42 2.86 1.80 5.10
CA GLY A 42 2.71 2.98 4.24
C GLY A 42 1.91 2.66 2.97
N LEU A 43 2.20 1.53 2.32
CA LEU A 43 1.46 1.07 1.15
C LEU A 43 -0.01 0.78 1.47
N ALA A 44 -0.32 0.17 2.63
CA ALA A 44 -1.70 -0.10 3.06
C ALA A 44 -2.50 1.20 3.31
N LEU A 45 -1.87 2.20 3.96
CA LEU A 45 -2.48 3.52 4.13
C LEU A 45 -2.76 4.19 2.78
N TYR A 46 -1.83 4.09 1.84
CA TYR A 46 -1.99 4.65 0.50
C TYR A 46 -3.13 3.96 -0.28
N ILE A 47 -3.19 2.62 -0.25
CA ILE A 47 -4.29 1.85 -0.86
C ILE A 47 -5.65 2.29 -0.29
N ARG A 48 -5.75 2.53 1.02
CA ARG A 48 -6.97 3.05 1.65
C ARG A 48 -7.34 4.45 1.14
N GLN A 49 -6.38 5.36 1.00
CA GLN A 49 -6.63 6.71 0.46
C GLN A 49 -7.18 6.61 -0.97
N ILE A 50 -6.56 5.78 -1.81
CA ILE A 50 -7.03 5.55 -3.17
C ILE A 50 -8.45 4.96 -3.17
N ALA A 51 -8.72 3.95 -2.33
CA ALA A 51 -10.04 3.34 -2.24
C ALA A 51 -11.11 4.38 -1.89
N ASN A 52 -10.85 5.21 -0.88
CA ASN A 52 -11.77 6.28 -0.46
C ASN A 52 -12.04 7.28 -1.61
N TYR A 53 -11.01 7.68 -2.36
CA TYR A 53 -11.17 8.55 -3.52
C TYR A 53 -11.98 7.88 -4.64
N LEU A 54 -11.73 6.58 -4.93
CA LEU A 54 -12.42 5.85 -5.99
C LEU A 54 -13.92 5.65 -5.73
N VAL A 55 -14.33 5.57 -4.47
CA VAL A 55 -15.73 5.44 -4.07
C VAL A 55 -16.37 6.78 -3.72
N PHE A 56 -15.71 7.90 -4.03
CA PHE A 56 -16.18 9.26 -3.74
C PHE A 56 -16.47 9.51 -2.25
N ALA A 57 -15.77 8.80 -1.35
CA ALA A 57 -15.82 9.09 0.09
C ALA A 57 -14.97 10.32 0.45
N THR A 58 -14.13 10.80 -0.46
CA THR A 58 -13.35 12.03 -0.36
C THR A 58 -13.08 12.60 -1.76
N ASP A 59 -12.97 13.93 -1.85
CA ASP A 59 -12.54 14.63 -3.07
C ASP A 59 -11.02 14.87 -3.11
N GLU A 60 -10.30 14.55 -2.03
CA GLU A 60 -8.84 14.66 -1.97
C GLU A 60 -8.18 13.61 -2.86
N ILE A 61 -7.36 14.06 -3.81
CA ILE A 61 -6.61 13.18 -4.70
C ILE A 61 -5.33 12.72 -3.97
N PRO A 62 -5.07 11.40 -3.85
CA PRO A 62 -3.86 10.89 -3.20
C PRO A 62 -2.56 11.31 -3.92
N PHE A 63 -1.40 10.98 -3.32
CA PHE A 63 -0.09 11.07 -3.95
C PHE A 63 -0.14 10.57 -5.41
N PRO A 64 0.55 11.22 -6.38
CA PRO A 64 1.52 12.32 -6.23
C PRO A 64 0.91 13.72 -6.20
N PHE A 65 -0.42 13.85 -6.08
CA PHE A 65 -1.10 15.15 -6.07
C PHE A 65 -1.28 15.71 -4.65
N SER A 66 -1.10 14.86 -3.65
CA SER A 66 -0.99 15.19 -2.23
C SER A 66 0.23 14.50 -1.61
N ASP A 67 0.50 14.81 -0.34
CA ASP A 67 1.61 14.21 0.37
C ASP A 67 1.46 12.70 0.50
N TRP A 68 2.59 12.00 0.46
CA TRP A 68 2.62 10.57 0.76
C TRP A 68 2.13 10.35 2.21
N PRO A 69 1.29 9.32 2.47
CA PRO A 69 0.84 9.04 3.83
C PRO A 69 2.04 8.81 4.75
N ALA A 70 2.18 9.68 5.75
CA ALA A 70 3.10 9.43 6.83
C ALA A 70 2.68 8.13 7.53
N ALA A 71 3.58 7.14 7.57
CA ALA A 71 3.42 6.04 8.50
C ALA A 71 3.69 6.61 9.90
N GLU A 72 2.66 6.81 10.71
CA GLU A 72 2.83 6.94 12.16
C GLU A 72 3.47 5.66 12.75
#